data_AF-A0A8S3Y3A8-F1
#
_entry.id   AF-A0A8S3Y3A8-F1
#
_cell.length_a   1.000
_cell.length_b   1.000
_cell.length_c   1.000
_cell.angle_alpha   90.00
_cell.angle_beta   90.00
_cell.angle_gamma   90.00
#
_symmetry.space_group_name_H-M   'P 1'
#
loop_
_entity.id
_entity.type
_entity.pdbx_description
1 polymer ?
#
loop_
_entity_poly.entity_id
_entity_poly.type
_entity_poly.pdbx_seq_one_letter_code
_entity_poly.pdbx_strand_id
1 'polypeptide(L)'
;MPVLKFTKIFIRMILKDLSLDWTLCASFDLEKVLNTSYAQYMLLYYSRKLAVYNLCVYENGTRKVFCYYWDESNGKRGANEIASILHKYIQLVDARGNVTRLLLYGDCCPGQNRNRTVLAMLHSSLQECKNIDTIQINFLLTGHTYMPVDTVHAIIENRLKNTTVYAPSQWFTVFATARQEPAPFEVERLSYEDFYRWDSMSDKYYEGNLTGKISKIRIMTFRKDKQSVKYKTSMNPTAASFDIEVQSKTKVSLLPCYRSQLPISKAKYDDLVKLCVDKVIPNCFKHEFVNIPRATNVKDCLPDSDIEECDINI
;
A
#
# COMPACT_ATOMS: atom_id res chain seq x y z
N MET A 1 6.45 -23.69 16.17
CA MET A 1 7.71 -23.34 16.88
C MET A 1 8.76 -22.55 16.06
N PRO A 2 8.80 -22.52 14.71
CA PRO A 2 9.72 -21.62 13.99
C PRO A 2 9.26 -20.15 13.94
N VAL A 3 7.95 -19.91 14.00
CA VAL A 3 7.33 -18.56 13.91
C VAL A 3 7.87 -17.59 14.98
N LEU A 4 7.98 -18.03 16.24
CA LEU A 4 8.44 -17.20 17.36
C LEU A 4 9.92 -16.77 17.29
N LYS A 5 10.76 -17.46 16.51
CA LYS A 5 12.19 -17.08 16.35
C LYS A 5 12.37 -15.95 15.32
N PHE A 6 11.60 -15.94 14.24
CA PHE A 6 11.71 -14.92 13.19
C PHE A 6 11.08 -13.59 13.59
N THR A 7 9.93 -13.59 14.28
CA THR A 7 9.35 -12.36 14.85
C THR A 7 10.31 -11.70 15.84
N LYS A 8 11.07 -12.48 16.62
CA LYS A 8 12.11 -11.96 17.53
C LYS A 8 13.30 -11.32 16.81
N ILE A 9 13.68 -11.80 15.62
CA ILE A 9 14.77 -11.20 14.83
C ILE A 9 14.31 -9.89 14.21
N PHE A 10 13.11 -9.89 13.61
CA PHE A 10 12.51 -8.68 13.04
C PHE A 10 12.29 -7.61 14.12
N ILE A 11 11.72 -7.99 15.26
CA ILE A 11 11.57 -7.10 16.43
C ILE A 11 12.93 -6.64 16.95
N ARG A 12 13.97 -7.50 17.01
CA ARG A 12 15.33 -7.07 17.40
C ARG A 12 15.96 -6.08 16.42
N MET A 13 15.72 -6.24 15.11
CA MET A 13 16.20 -5.29 14.10
C MET A 13 15.50 -3.93 14.27
N ILE A 14 14.18 -3.95 14.39
CA ILE A 14 13.37 -2.75 14.65
C ILE A 14 13.77 -2.07 15.97
N LEU A 15 13.94 -2.82 17.06
CA LEU A 15 14.36 -2.29 18.36
C LEU A 15 15.77 -1.70 18.33
N LYS A 16 16.68 -2.27 17.53
CA LYS A 16 18.02 -1.71 17.32
C LYS A 16 17.95 -0.40 16.52
N ASP A 17 17.08 -0.33 15.52
CA ASP A 17 16.90 0.85 14.69
C ASP A 17 16.09 1.98 15.39
N LEU A 18 15.19 1.63 16.32
CA LEU A 18 14.44 2.54 17.19
C LEU A 18 15.29 3.19 18.31
N SER A 19 16.53 2.73 18.52
CA SER A 19 17.42 3.24 19.58
C SER A 19 18.03 4.63 19.29
N LEU A 20 17.62 5.28 18.19
CA LEU A 20 18.04 6.61 17.78
C LEU A 20 16.88 7.59 17.97
N ASP A 21 17.12 8.70 18.68
CA ASP A 21 16.11 9.64 19.22
C ASP A 21 15.16 10.31 18.20
N TRP A 22 15.29 10.05 16.90
CA TRP A 22 14.50 10.68 15.83
C TRP A 22 14.19 9.73 14.66
N THR A 23 14.22 8.42 14.91
CA THR A 23 13.95 7.39 13.89
C THR A 23 12.54 6.82 14.01
N LEU A 24 11.75 6.92 12.93
CA LEU A 24 10.45 6.26 12.83
C LEU A 24 10.57 4.99 11.97
N CYS A 25 10.09 3.88 12.52
CA CYS A 25 10.03 2.60 11.82
C CYS A 25 8.59 2.23 11.50
N ALA A 26 8.24 2.13 10.22
CA ALA A 26 6.91 1.77 9.75
C ALA A 26 6.94 0.57 8.80
N SER A 27 5.97 -0.33 8.93
CA SER A 27 5.73 -1.42 7.98
C SER A 27 4.45 -1.13 7.22
N PHE A 28 4.44 -1.37 5.91
CA PHE A 28 3.27 -1.18 5.09
C PHE A 28 3.01 -2.41 4.21
N ASP A 29 1.74 -2.68 3.96
CA ASP A 29 1.31 -3.78 3.12
C ASP A 29 -0.08 -3.52 2.55
N LEU A 30 -0.33 -4.03 1.34
CA LEU A 30 -1.63 -3.93 0.70
C LEU A 30 -2.48 -5.13 1.12
N GLU A 31 -3.61 -4.87 1.77
CA GLU A 31 -4.51 -5.93 2.19
C GLU A 31 -5.06 -6.68 0.96
N LYS A 32 -5.36 -7.97 1.17
CA LYS A 32 -6.09 -8.78 0.17
C LYS A 32 -7.35 -8.03 -0.29
N VAL A 33 -7.74 -8.25 -1.54
CA VAL A 33 -8.89 -7.53 -2.11
C VAL A 33 -10.15 -7.81 -1.31
N LEU A 34 -10.72 -6.74 -0.77
CA LEU A 34 -12.00 -6.74 -0.07
C LEU A 34 -13.12 -6.55 -1.08
N ASN A 35 -14.32 -7.02 -0.75
CA ASN A 35 -15.43 -7.01 -1.69
C ASN A 35 -16.68 -6.39 -1.08
N THR A 36 -17.36 -5.55 -1.85
CA THR A 36 -18.64 -4.93 -1.48
C THR A 36 -19.75 -5.36 -2.43
N SER A 37 -20.89 -5.83 -1.95
CA SER A 37 -21.26 -6.06 -0.55
C SER A 37 -20.64 -7.33 0.04
N TYR A 38 -20.33 -7.29 1.34
CA TYR A 38 -19.87 -8.41 2.15
C TYR A 38 -20.95 -8.82 3.16
N ALA A 39 -21.42 -10.06 3.10
CA ALA A 39 -22.24 -10.67 4.13
C ALA A 39 -22.11 -12.20 4.05
N GLN A 40 -22.46 -12.89 5.14
CA GLN A 40 -22.54 -14.35 5.19
C GLN A 40 -23.84 -14.91 4.56
N TYR A 41 -24.28 -14.34 3.42
CA TYR A 41 -25.46 -14.82 2.69
C TYR A 41 -25.07 -15.50 1.38
N MET A 42 -25.68 -16.66 1.11
CA MET A 42 -25.44 -17.42 -0.12
C MET A 42 -25.73 -16.61 -1.40
N LEU A 43 -26.73 -15.72 -1.38
CA LEU A 43 -27.09 -14.87 -2.52
C LEU A 43 -25.96 -13.92 -2.93
N LEU A 44 -25.12 -13.47 -1.99
CA LEU A 44 -23.96 -12.64 -2.32
C LEU A 44 -22.81 -13.44 -2.92
N TYR A 45 -22.82 -14.77 -2.83
CA TYR A 45 -21.72 -15.59 -3.36
C TYR A 45 -21.69 -15.61 -4.90
N TYR A 46 -22.86 -15.49 -5.54
CA TYR A 46 -23.00 -15.66 -6.99
C TYR A 46 -23.03 -14.36 -7.80
N SER A 47 -22.96 -13.20 -7.14
CA SER A 47 -22.96 -11.89 -7.80
C SER A 47 -21.55 -11.30 -7.86
N ARG A 48 -21.25 -10.57 -8.94
CA ARG A 48 -20.02 -9.77 -9.01
C ARG A 48 -20.07 -8.65 -7.97
N LYS A 49 -18.96 -8.45 -7.27
CA LYS A 49 -18.82 -7.48 -6.19
C LYS A 49 -17.90 -6.34 -6.62
N LEU A 50 -18.10 -5.19 -6.01
CA LEU A 50 -17.21 -4.05 -6.13
C LEU A 50 -15.95 -4.32 -5.30
N ALA A 51 -14.79 -4.31 -5.95
CA ALA A 51 -13.51 -4.51 -5.28
C ALA A 51 -13.11 -3.25 -4.49
N VAL A 52 -12.64 -3.46 -3.27
CA VAL A 52 -12.11 -2.45 -2.36
C VAL A 52 -10.69 -2.83 -1.98
N TYR A 53 -9.80 -1.85 -2.08
CA TYR A 53 -8.39 -1.96 -1.77
C TYR A 53 -8.08 -1.15 -0.52
N ASN A 54 -7.16 -1.64 0.30
CA ASN A 54 -6.76 -0.99 1.54
C ASN A 54 -5.24 -1.13 1.72
N LEU A 55 -4.52 -0.01 1.67
CA LEU A 55 -3.10 0.04 1.98
C LEU A 55 -2.95 0.42 3.45
N CYS A 56 -2.39 -0.47 4.25
CA CYS A 56 -2.16 -0.24 5.67
C CYS A 56 -0.71 0.19 5.93
N VAL A 57 -0.53 1.15 6.83
CA VAL A 57 0.78 1.53 7.36
C VAL A 57 0.75 1.43 8.89
N TYR A 58 1.64 0.63 9.45
CA TYR A 58 1.78 0.41 10.89
C TYR A 58 3.09 1.01 11.40
N GLU A 59 3.01 1.94 12.35
CA GLU A 59 4.16 2.53 13.03
C GLU A 59 4.58 1.71 14.25
N ASN A 60 5.82 1.22 14.27
CA ASN A 60 6.27 0.27 15.30
C ASN A 60 6.47 0.90 16.68
N GLY A 61 6.92 2.16 16.74
CA GLY A 61 7.14 2.86 18.01
C GLY A 61 5.83 3.34 18.66
N THR A 62 5.01 4.06 17.88
CA THR A 62 3.76 4.67 18.36
C THR A 62 2.59 3.69 18.37
N ARG A 63 2.69 2.57 17.63
CA ARG A 63 1.60 1.61 17.35
C ARG A 63 0.40 2.23 16.64
N LYS A 64 0.59 3.40 16.01
CA LYS A 64 -0.41 4.03 15.13
C LYS A 64 -0.56 3.22 13.85
N VAL A 65 -1.78 3.21 13.33
CA VAL A 65 -2.14 2.50 12.11
C VAL A 65 -2.92 3.44 11.22
N PHE A 66 -2.50 3.52 9.97
CA PHE A 66 -3.15 4.29 8.92
C PHE A 66 -3.73 3.32 7.90
N CYS A 67 -5.01 3.46 7.57
CA CYS A 67 -5.68 2.69 6.54
C CYS A 67 -6.13 3.63 5.43
N TYR A 68 -5.50 3.51 4.26
CA TYR A 68 -5.86 4.26 3.07
C TYR A 68 -6.62 3.36 2.13
N TYR A 69 -7.91 3.62 1.93
CA TYR A 69 -8.76 2.71 1.17
C TYR A 69 -9.46 3.41 0.01
N TRP A 70 -9.65 2.66 -1.07
CA TRP A 70 -10.37 3.10 -2.26
C TRP A 70 -11.01 1.89 -2.94
N ASP A 71 -12.01 2.14 -3.77
CA ASP A 71 -12.64 1.09 -4.57
C ASP A 71 -12.15 1.15 -6.02
N GLU A 72 -12.41 0.09 -6.79
CA GLU A 72 -11.97 -0.04 -8.18
C GLU A 72 -12.48 1.05 -9.13
N SER A 73 -13.51 1.81 -8.74
CA SER A 73 -13.95 2.99 -9.50
C SER A 73 -13.10 4.24 -9.24
N ASN A 74 -12.34 4.27 -8.15
CA ASN A 74 -11.48 5.41 -7.81
C ASN A 74 -10.01 5.17 -8.19
N GLY A 75 -9.58 3.92 -8.35
CA GLY A 75 -8.21 3.64 -8.77
C GLY A 75 -7.92 2.14 -8.89
N LYS A 76 -6.82 1.81 -9.55
CA LYS A 76 -6.31 0.44 -9.62
C LYS A 76 -5.49 0.11 -8.36
N ARG A 77 -4.79 -1.03 -8.36
CA ARG A 77 -3.92 -1.49 -7.26
C ARG A 77 -2.44 -1.57 -7.66
N GLY A 78 -1.98 -0.68 -8.54
CA GLY A 78 -0.64 -0.71 -9.12
C GLY A 78 0.35 0.20 -8.41
N ALA A 79 1.59 0.23 -8.92
CA ALA A 79 2.68 1.00 -8.33
C ALA A 79 2.40 2.51 -8.18
N ASN A 80 1.62 3.13 -9.07
CA ASN A 80 1.32 4.56 -8.99
C ASN A 80 0.40 4.89 -7.80
N GLU A 81 -0.59 4.04 -7.53
CA GLU A 81 -1.49 4.22 -6.38
C GLU A 81 -0.69 4.07 -5.08
N ILE A 82 0.09 2.99 -4.96
CA ILE A 82 0.93 2.77 -3.78
C ILE A 82 1.92 3.92 -3.59
N ALA A 83 2.57 4.38 -4.67
CA ALA A 83 3.51 5.48 -4.61
C ALA A 83 2.87 6.79 -4.12
N SER A 84 1.66 7.10 -4.60
CA SER A 84 0.92 8.31 -4.19
C SER A 84 0.54 8.28 -2.71
N ILE A 85 0.11 7.12 -2.21
CA ILE A 85 -0.25 6.96 -0.80
C ILE A 85 0.99 7.05 0.10
N LEU A 86 2.08 6.39 -0.28
CA LEU A 86 3.34 6.47 0.47
C LEU A 86 3.90 7.90 0.47
N HIS A 87 3.80 8.63 -0.65
CA HIS A 87 4.15 10.05 -0.69
C HIS A 87 3.32 10.86 0.32
N LYS A 88 2.00 10.69 0.32
CA LYS A 88 1.08 11.34 1.26
C LYS A 88 1.44 11.03 2.72
N TYR A 89 1.73 9.76 3.03
CA TYR A 89 2.19 9.34 4.35
C TYR A 89 3.54 9.96 4.74
N ILE A 90 4.50 10.05 3.82
CA ILE A 90 5.80 10.68 4.07
C ILE A 90 5.63 12.17 4.40
N GLN A 91 4.77 12.89 3.65
CA GLN A 91 4.47 14.30 3.94
C GLN A 91 3.78 14.45 5.32
N LEU A 92 2.87 13.54 5.66
CA LEU A 92 2.22 13.51 6.97
C LEU A 92 3.24 13.31 8.11
N VAL A 93 4.22 12.42 7.93
CA VAL A 93 5.29 12.19 8.91
C VAL A 93 6.22 13.40 9.00
N ASP A 94 6.63 13.98 7.86
CA ASP A 94 7.49 15.16 7.81
C ASP A 94 6.85 16.35 8.53
N ALA A 95 5.55 16.55 8.35
CA ALA A 95 4.78 17.61 9.01
C ALA A 95 4.79 17.54 10.54
N ARG A 96 5.08 16.38 11.14
CA ARG A 96 5.20 16.23 12.60
C ARG A 96 6.44 16.91 13.17
N GLY A 97 7.47 17.12 12.35
CA GLY A 97 8.71 17.81 12.74
C GLY A 97 9.60 17.07 13.74
N ASN A 98 9.29 15.82 14.09
CA ASN A 98 9.99 15.02 15.10
C ASN A 98 10.61 13.73 14.54
N VAL A 99 10.76 13.62 13.22
CA VAL A 99 11.36 12.46 12.55
C VAL A 99 12.39 12.96 11.55
N THR A 100 13.64 12.56 11.72
CA THR A 100 14.73 12.83 10.77
C THR A 100 15.05 11.62 9.90
N ARG A 101 14.80 10.41 10.41
CA ARG A 101 15.02 9.16 9.69
C ARG A 101 13.76 8.30 9.64
N LEU A 102 13.31 7.98 8.43
CA LEU A 102 12.17 7.11 8.20
C LEU A 102 12.63 5.76 7.63
N LEU A 103 12.29 4.68 8.34
CA LEU A 103 12.53 3.31 7.92
C LEU A 103 11.22 2.67 7.52
N LEU A 104 11.12 2.27 6.25
CA LEU A 104 9.97 1.60 5.68
C LEU A 104 10.29 0.11 5.49
N TYR A 105 9.33 -0.73 5.85
CA TYR A 105 9.38 -2.18 5.61
C TYR A 105 8.19 -2.58 4.76
N GLY A 106 8.45 -3.29 3.66
CA GLY A 106 7.42 -3.74 2.75
C GLY A 106 7.76 -5.08 2.11
N ASP A 107 6.79 -5.62 1.38
CA ASP A 107 6.92 -6.87 0.65
C ASP A 107 7.81 -6.74 -0.60
N CYS A 108 8.11 -7.87 -1.24
CA CYS A 108 8.92 -7.91 -2.47
C CYS A 108 8.09 -7.79 -3.76
N CYS A 109 6.81 -7.42 -3.71
CA CYS A 109 5.90 -7.46 -4.85
C CYS A 109 6.39 -6.52 -5.97
N PRO A 110 6.83 -7.04 -7.14
CA PRO A 110 7.36 -6.19 -8.21
C PRO A 110 6.31 -5.25 -8.78
N GLY A 111 5.06 -5.70 -8.92
CA GLY A 111 3.98 -4.90 -9.50
C GLY A 111 3.54 -3.71 -8.65
N GLN A 112 3.81 -3.74 -7.34
CA GLN A 112 3.29 -2.78 -6.38
C GLN A 112 4.41 -2.01 -5.68
N ASN A 113 5.33 -2.73 -5.03
CA ASN A 113 6.29 -2.12 -4.10
C ASN A 113 7.72 -2.12 -4.61
N ARG A 114 8.21 -3.28 -5.06
CA ARG A 114 9.60 -3.47 -5.51
C ARG A 114 9.77 -3.11 -6.99
N ASN A 115 9.52 -1.84 -7.31
CA ASN A 115 9.68 -1.29 -8.66
C ASN A 115 10.37 0.08 -8.64
N ARG A 116 10.85 0.49 -9.81
CA ARG A 116 11.48 1.80 -10.02
C ARG A 116 10.57 2.98 -9.67
N THR A 117 9.25 2.82 -9.80
CA THR A 117 8.25 3.87 -9.55
C THR A 117 8.23 4.27 -8.09
N VAL A 118 8.06 3.29 -7.19
CA VAL A 118 8.09 3.53 -5.73
C VAL A 118 9.46 4.03 -5.30
N LEU A 119 10.55 3.44 -5.80
CA LEU A 119 11.90 3.89 -5.44
C LEU A 119 12.17 5.34 -5.88
N ALA A 120 11.76 5.74 -7.08
CA ALA A 120 11.87 7.11 -7.55
C ALA A 120 11.02 8.07 -6.71
N MET A 121 9.78 7.67 -6.39
CA MET A 121 8.89 8.44 -5.51
C MET A 121 9.51 8.67 -4.13
N LEU A 122 10.13 7.66 -3.52
CA LEU A 122 10.76 7.80 -2.19
C LEU A 122 11.85 8.86 -2.20
N HIS A 123 12.74 8.82 -3.19
CA HIS A 123 13.79 9.83 -3.32
C HIS A 123 13.20 11.22 -3.60
N SER A 124 12.21 11.31 -4.50
CA SER A 124 11.59 12.60 -4.85
C SER A 124 10.88 13.22 -3.66
N SER A 125 10.12 12.42 -2.90
CA SER A 125 9.41 12.86 -1.70
C SER A 125 10.38 13.37 -0.64
N LEU A 126 11.52 12.69 -0.45
CA LEU A 126 12.58 13.12 0.47
C LEU A 126 13.14 14.50 0.12
N GLN A 127 13.25 14.84 -1.17
CA GLN A 127 13.74 16.17 -1.59
C GLN A 127 12.75 17.29 -1.23
N GLU A 128 11.47 16.97 -1.07
CA GLU A 128 10.42 17.92 -0.69
C GLU A 128 10.24 18.05 0.83
N CYS A 129 10.62 17.03 1.59
CA CYS A 129 10.58 17.03 3.05
C CYS A 129 11.44 18.14 3.66
N LYS A 130 10.99 18.73 4.77
CA LYS A 130 11.74 19.75 5.50
C LYS A 130 12.56 19.17 6.65
N ASN A 131 12.03 18.15 7.32
CA ASN A 131 12.54 17.60 8.57
C ASN A 131 13.16 16.20 8.38
N ILE A 132 12.65 15.41 7.44
CA ILE A 132 13.22 14.10 7.11
C ILE A 132 14.46 14.28 6.23
N ASP A 133 15.58 13.71 6.67
CA ASP A 133 16.86 13.73 5.95
C ASP A 133 17.21 12.39 5.30
N THR A 134 16.67 11.29 5.83
CA THR A 134 16.96 9.93 5.36
C THR A 134 15.70 9.09 5.29
N ILE A 135 15.46 8.47 4.13
CA ILE A 135 14.46 7.41 3.96
C ILE A 135 15.20 6.13 3.63
N GLN A 136 14.86 5.03 4.29
CA GLN A 136 15.36 3.70 3.94
C GLN A 136 14.18 2.76 3.75
N ILE A 137 14.15 2.04 2.63
CA ILE A 137 13.18 0.97 2.39
C ILE A 137 13.88 -0.39 2.51
N ASN A 138 13.23 -1.30 3.22
CA ASN A 138 13.67 -2.66 3.47
C ASN A 138 12.64 -3.63 2.90
N PHE A 139 13.08 -4.47 1.96
CA PHE A 139 12.27 -5.52 1.36
C PHE A 139 12.57 -6.85 2.04
N LEU A 140 11.56 -7.42 2.69
CA LEU A 140 11.69 -8.64 3.48
C LEU A 140 11.60 -9.89 2.59
N LEU A 141 12.25 -10.99 3.02
CA LEU A 141 12.18 -12.26 2.31
C LEU A 141 10.77 -12.84 2.38
N THR A 142 10.26 -13.23 1.21
CA THR A 142 8.97 -13.90 1.03
C THR A 142 8.93 -15.23 1.82
N GLY A 143 7.77 -15.55 2.41
CA GLY A 143 7.53 -16.81 3.11
C GLY A 143 8.12 -16.96 4.54
N HIS A 144 8.92 -16.01 5.03
CA HIS A 144 9.63 -16.17 6.31
C HIS A 144 9.53 -14.99 7.29
N THR A 145 8.75 -13.96 6.97
CA THR A 145 8.67 -12.76 7.82
C THR A 145 7.22 -12.33 8.03
N TYR A 146 6.74 -12.44 9.27
CA TYR A 146 5.45 -11.87 9.69
C TYR A 146 5.69 -10.41 10.09
N MET A 147 5.08 -9.47 9.36
CA MET A 147 5.16 -8.04 9.63
C MET A 147 4.07 -7.61 10.62
N PRO A 148 4.30 -6.58 11.43
CA PRO A 148 3.29 -6.00 12.31
C PRO A 148 2.03 -5.54 11.57
N VAL A 149 2.16 -5.10 10.32
CA VAL A 149 1.00 -4.76 9.47
C VAL A 149 0.10 -5.97 9.18
N ASP A 150 0.62 -7.20 9.15
CA ASP A 150 -0.20 -8.41 8.98
C ASP A 150 -1.18 -8.61 10.15
N THR A 151 -0.84 -8.09 11.34
CA THR A 151 -1.77 -8.11 12.49
C THR A 151 -2.96 -7.18 12.26
N VAL A 152 -2.76 -6.07 11.54
CA VAL A 152 -3.82 -5.12 11.18
C VAL A 152 -4.83 -5.82 10.27
N HIS A 153 -4.36 -6.48 9.22
CA HIS A 153 -5.21 -7.26 8.31
C HIS A 153 -5.95 -8.37 9.06
N ALA A 154 -5.27 -9.12 9.93
CA ALA A 154 -5.91 -10.15 10.74
C ALA A 154 -7.03 -9.60 11.66
N ILE A 155 -6.85 -8.40 12.22
CA ILE A 155 -7.86 -7.73 13.05
C ILE A 155 -9.06 -7.30 12.20
N ILE A 156 -8.83 -6.69 11.04
CA ILE A 156 -9.88 -6.27 10.10
C ILE A 156 -10.69 -7.49 9.64
N GLU A 157 -10.02 -8.56 9.21
CA GLU A 157 -10.66 -9.80 8.80
C GLU A 157 -11.50 -10.43 9.90
N ASN A 158 -10.98 -10.43 11.15
CA ASN A 158 -11.72 -10.97 12.28
C ASN A 158 -12.97 -10.13 12.59
N ARG A 159 -12.89 -8.80 12.45
CA ARG A 159 -14.04 -7.90 12.57
C ARG A 159 -15.08 -8.17 11.47
N LEU A 160 -14.63 -8.41 10.24
CA LEU A 160 -15.49 -8.70 9.10
C LEU A 160 -16.33 -9.97 9.29
N LYS A 161 -15.79 -11.01 9.94
CA LYS A 161 -16.56 -12.26 10.18
C LYS A 161 -17.92 -12.02 10.82
N ASN A 162 -18.06 -11.01 11.68
CA ASN A 162 -19.30 -10.70 12.39
C ASN A 162 -19.97 -9.40 11.89
N THR A 163 -19.53 -8.85 10.76
CA THR A 163 -20.02 -7.58 10.23
C THR A 163 -20.56 -7.76 8.82
N THR A 164 -21.72 -7.17 8.56
CA THR A 164 -22.24 -7.06 7.19
C THR A 164 -21.93 -5.67 6.64
N VAL A 165 -21.37 -5.65 5.43
CA VAL A 165 -21.00 -4.43 4.70
C VAL A 165 -21.83 -4.39 3.42
N TYR A 166 -22.85 -3.55 3.37
CA TYR A 166 -23.71 -3.39 2.21
C TYR A 166 -23.13 -2.45 1.17
N ALA A 167 -22.39 -1.42 1.60
CA ALA A 167 -21.99 -0.31 0.73
C ALA A 167 -20.54 0.15 0.95
N PRO A 168 -19.91 0.78 -0.06
CA PRO A 168 -18.52 1.24 0.04
C PRO A 168 -18.29 2.25 1.18
N SER A 169 -19.27 3.12 1.44
CA SER A 169 -19.22 4.09 2.55
C SER A 169 -19.04 3.45 3.93
N GLN A 170 -19.50 2.22 4.13
CA GLN A 170 -19.45 1.55 5.43
C GLN A 170 -18.05 1.04 5.80
N TRP A 171 -17.14 0.91 4.82
CA TRP A 171 -15.76 0.47 5.07
C TRP A 171 -15.02 1.38 6.03
N PHE A 172 -15.29 2.70 5.99
CA PHE A 172 -14.69 3.65 6.92
C PHE A 172 -14.90 3.20 8.38
N THR A 173 -16.14 2.92 8.75
CA THR A 173 -16.50 2.49 10.11
C THR A 173 -15.91 1.13 10.44
N VAL A 174 -15.88 0.20 9.47
CA VAL A 174 -15.28 -1.13 9.67
C VAL A 174 -13.81 -1.00 10.03
N PHE A 175 -13.04 -0.25 9.24
CA PHE A 175 -11.60 -0.05 9.50
C PHE A 175 -11.38 0.73 10.80
N ALA A 176 -12.07 1.86 11.00
CA ALA A 176 -11.83 2.73 12.14
C ALA A 176 -12.12 2.02 13.47
N THR A 177 -13.12 1.13 13.49
CA THR A 177 -13.53 0.41 14.71
C THR A 177 -12.91 -0.98 14.85
N ALA A 178 -12.09 -1.42 13.90
CA ALA A 178 -11.51 -2.77 13.89
C ALA A 178 -10.63 -3.02 15.12
N ARG A 179 -9.92 -2.00 15.59
CA ARG A 179 -9.10 -2.05 16.81
C ARG A 179 -9.50 -0.93 17.77
N GLN A 180 -9.58 -1.24 19.07
CA GLN A 180 -9.82 -0.25 20.12
C GLN A 180 -8.51 0.10 20.85
N GLU A 181 -7.72 -0.92 21.20
CA GLU A 181 -6.46 -0.77 21.94
C GLU A 181 -5.24 -1.04 21.04
N PRO A 182 -4.14 -0.26 21.14
CA PRO A 182 -3.96 0.93 21.98
C PRO A 182 -4.66 2.19 21.45
N ALA A 183 -5.10 2.17 20.18
CA ALA A 183 -5.87 3.24 19.57
C ALA A 183 -6.62 2.72 18.32
N PRO A 184 -7.76 3.34 17.96
CA PRO A 184 -8.40 3.20 16.64
C PRO A 184 -7.46 3.42 15.47
N PHE A 185 -7.84 2.93 14.29
CA PHE A 185 -7.10 3.18 13.05
C PHE A 185 -7.42 4.59 12.53
N GLU A 186 -6.40 5.29 12.03
CA GLU A 186 -6.57 6.53 11.29
C GLU A 186 -6.94 6.15 9.85
N VAL A 187 -8.19 6.38 9.46
CA VAL A 187 -8.73 5.89 8.17
C VAL A 187 -8.95 7.06 7.23
N GLU A 188 -8.51 6.92 5.99
CA GLU A 188 -8.75 7.87 4.93
C GLU A 188 -9.31 7.17 3.68
N ARG A 189 -10.44 7.68 3.18
CA ARG A 189 -11.00 7.26 1.90
C ARG A 189 -10.36 8.07 0.78
N LEU A 190 -9.75 7.39 -0.18
CA LEU A 190 -9.13 8.03 -1.33
C LEU A 190 -10.07 8.05 -2.54
N SER A 191 -9.92 9.11 -3.32
CA SER A 191 -10.60 9.35 -4.59
C SER A 191 -9.63 9.22 -5.75
N TYR A 192 -10.15 9.23 -6.98
CA TYR A 192 -9.31 9.20 -8.18
C TYR A 192 -8.36 10.41 -8.30
N GLU A 193 -8.63 11.50 -7.58
CA GLU A 193 -7.83 12.74 -7.57
C GLU A 193 -6.58 12.62 -6.71
N ASP A 194 -6.55 11.65 -5.78
CA ASP A 194 -5.41 11.43 -4.88
C ASP A 194 -4.23 10.71 -5.56
N PHE A 195 -4.41 10.20 -6.78
CA PHE A 195 -3.43 9.36 -7.47
C PHE A 195 -2.68 10.10 -8.58
N TYR A 196 -1.34 9.96 -8.59
CA TYR A 196 -0.43 10.64 -9.50
C TYR A 196 0.45 9.66 -10.30
N ARG A 197 0.83 10.09 -11.51
CA ARG A 197 1.68 9.34 -12.45
C ARG A 197 3.16 9.41 -12.09
N TRP A 198 3.57 8.55 -11.17
CA TRP A 198 4.97 8.37 -10.77
C TRP A 198 5.79 7.57 -11.79
N ASP A 199 5.13 6.71 -12.57
CA ASP A 199 5.72 5.90 -13.63
C ASP A 199 6.55 6.75 -14.62
N SER A 200 5.97 7.86 -15.05
CA SER A 200 6.53 8.79 -16.04
C SER A 200 7.78 9.51 -15.51
N MET A 201 7.83 9.74 -14.19
CA MET A 201 9.00 10.29 -13.51
C MET A 201 10.13 9.25 -13.40
N SER A 202 9.76 7.99 -13.17
CA SER A 202 10.71 6.92 -12.87
C SER A 202 11.57 6.47 -14.06
N ASP A 203 11.07 6.65 -15.30
CA ASP A 203 11.73 6.16 -16.52
C ASP A 203 13.14 6.72 -16.73
N LYS A 204 13.41 7.95 -16.29
CA LYS A 204 14.71 8.64 -16.45
C LYS A 204 15.33 9.04 -15.11
N TYR A 205 14.86 8.46 -14.02
CA TYR A 205 15.23 8.94 -12.70
C TYR A 205 16.63 8.53 -12.27
N TYR A 206 17.03 7.31 -12.64
CA TYR A 206 18.29 6.71 -12.24
C TYR A 206 19.15 6.38 -13.47
N GLU A 207 20.47 6.40 -13.28
CA GLU A 207 21.41 6.06 -14.35
C GLU A 207 21.51 4.55 -14.59
N GLY A 208 21.43 4.15 -15.86
CA GLY A 208 21.63 2.77 -16.31
C GLY A 208 20.40 1.84 -16.15
N ASN A 209 20.57 0.59 -16.54
CA ASN A 209 19.49 -0.41 -16.49
C ASN A 209 19.32 -0.98 -15.07
N LEU A 210 18.50 -0.35 -14.24
CA LEU A 210 18.12 -0.87 -12.92
C LEU A 210 17.18 -2.06 -12.98
N THR A 211 16.53 -2.32 -14.11
CA THR A 211 15.44 -3.30 -14.22
C THR A 211 15.86 -4.71 -13.77
N GLY A 212 17.10 -5.12 -14.06
CA GLY A 212 17.66 -6.40 -13.60
C GLY A 212 18.29 -6.37 -12.19
N LYS A 213 18.51 -5.18 -11.61
CA LYS A 213 19.11 -5.02 -10.27
C LYS A 213 18.05 -4.90 -9.18
N ILE A 214 16.90 -4.29 -9.47
CA ILE A 214 15.82 -4.03 -8.49
C ILE A 214 15.30 -5.32 -7.85
N SER A 215 15.19 -6.41 -8.61
CA SER A 215 14.77 -7.71 -8.08
C SER A 215 15.72 -8.29 -7.02
N LYS A 216 16.96 -7.81 -6.95
CA LYS A 216 17.96 -8.23 -5.96
C LYS A 216 18.11 -7.26 -4.80
N ILE A 217 17.50 -6.08 -4.87
CA ILE A 217 17.58 -5.07 -3.81
C ILE A 217 16.81 -5.56 -2.58
N ARG A 218 17.45 -5.49 -1.42
CA ARG A 218 16.84 -5.78 -0.11
C ARG A 218 16.79 -4.55 0.78
N ILE A 219 17.79 -3.70 0.71
CA ILE A 219 17.80 -2.43 1.45
C ILE A 219 18.21 -1.34 0.47
N MET A 220 17.47 -0.24 0.45
CA MET A 220 17.84 0.96 -0.30
C MET A 220 17.70 2.18 0.62
N THR A 221 18.75 2.98 0.72
CA THR A 221 18.85 4.14 1.61
C THR A 221 19.07 5.40 0.79
N PHE A 222 18.10 6.29 0.89
CA PHE A 222 18.05 7.62 0.30
C PHE A 222 18.48 8.64 1.34
N ARG A 223 19.34 9.57 0.95
CA ARG A 223 19.73 10.70 1.80
C ARG A 223 19.60 12.00 1.02
N LYS A 224 19.14 13.04 1.69
CA LYS A 224 18.89 14.35 1.08
C LYS A 224 20.17 15.05 0.62
N ASP A 225 21.28 14.82 1.32
CA ASP A 225 22.60 15.41 1.05
C ASP A 225 23.34 14.79 -0.15
N LYS A 226 22.88 13.65 -0.68
CA LYS A 226 23.60 12.89 -1.71
C LYS A 226 22.76 12.69 -2.96
N GLN A 227 23.41 12.83 -4.11
CA GLN A 227 22.85 12.47 -5.42
C GLN A 227 23.04 10.99 -5.76
N SER A 228 23.64 10.20 -4.85
CA SER A 228 23.73 8.76 -4.98
C SER A 228 22.86 8.06 -3.93
N VAL A 229 22.24 6.96 -4.33
CA VAL A 229 21.45 6.10 -3.47
C VAL A 229 22.22 4.83 -3.15
N LYS A 230 22.30 4.49 -1.87
CA LYS A 230 22.95 3.27 -1.40
C LYS A 230 21.98 2.11 -1.42
N TYR A 231 22.39 0.97 -1.96
CA TYR A 231 21.63 -0.27 -1.87
C TYR A 231 22.47 -1.47 -1.42
N LYS A 232 21.80 -2.43 -0.79
CA LYS A 232 22.32 -3.74 -0.41
C LYS A 232 21.45 -4.84 -1.00
N THR A 233 22.07 -5.94 -1.37
CA THR A 233 21.40 -7.14 -1.89
C THR A 233 21.11 -8.19 -0.81
N SER A 234 21.54 -7.93 0.43
CA SER A 234 21.33 -8.81 1.58
C SER A 234 20.95 -7.98 2.81
N MET A 235 20.14 -8.58 3.68
CA MET A 235 19.76 -8.03 4.97
C MET A 235 20.89 -8.17 6.02
N ASN A 236 21.97 -8.88 5.70
CA ASN A 236 23.11 -9.03 6.59
C ASN A 236 23.79 -7.66 6.83
N PRO A 237 24.00 -7.23 8.09
CA PRO A 237 24.68 -5.98 8.40
C PRO A 237 26.04 -5.81 7.72
N THR A 238 26.81 -6.89 7.54
CA THR A 238 28.15 -6.89 6.94
C THR A 238 28.15 -6.97 5.42
N ALA A 239 26.97 -7.04 4.78
CA ALA A 239 26.88 -7.12 3.32
C ALA A 239 27.44 -5.86 2.64
N ALA A 240 28.07 -6.07 1.48
CA ALA A 240 28.57 -5.00 0.64
C ALA A 240 27.45 -4.01 0.28
N SER A 241 27.79 -2.73 0.29
CA SER A 241 26.91 -1.64 -0.13
C SER A 241 27.36 -1.14 -1.48
N PHE A 242 26.41 -0.87 -2.35
CA PHE A 242 26.63 -0.36 -3.70
C PHE A 242 25.95 0.99 -3.84
N ASP A 243 26.47 1.85 -4.71
CA ASP A 243 25.91 3.17 -4.99
C ASP A 243 25.28 3.20 -6.40
N ILE A 244 24.19 3.95 -6.56
CA ILE A 244 23.54 4.26 -7.84
C ILE A 244 23.38 5.76 -7.94
N GLU A 245 23.83 6.35 -9.04
CA GLU A 245 23.66 7.78 -9.29
C GLU A 245 22.23 8.11 -9.76
N VAL A 246 21.69 9.20 -9.22
CA VAL A 246 20.39 9.77 -9.57
C VAL A 246 20.62 10.86 -10.61
N GLN A 247 20.01 10.71 -11.79
CA GLN A 247 20.17 11.69 -12.88
C GLN A 247 19.25 12.90 -12.73
N SER A 248 18.09 12.73 -12.10
CA SER A 248 17.08 13.79 -12.06
C SER A 248 17.33 14.79 -10.93
N LYS A 249 17.52 16.06 -11.31
CA LYS A 249 17.40 17.25 -10.44
C LYS A 249 16.03 17.94 -10.57
N THR A 250 15.11 17.36 -11.34
CA THR A 250 13.98 18.12 -11.86
C THR A 250 12.73 17.90 -11.02
N LYS A 251 12.19 18.99 -10.49
CA LYS A 251 10.85 19.06 -9.90
C LYS A 251 9.84 18.82 -11.04
N VAL A 252 9.43 17.57 -11.25
CA VAL A 252 8.45 17.22 -12.27
C VAL A 252 7.05 17.51 -11.72
N SER A 253 6.24 18.29 -12.42
CA SER A 253 4.84 18.43 -12.08
C SER A 253 4.15 17.08 -12.27
N LEU A 254 3.74 16.47 -11.16
CA LEU A 254 3.05 15.18 -11.20
C LEU A 254 1.69 15.34 -11.89
N LEU A 255 1.46 14.52 -12.91
CA LEU A 255 0.16 14.47 -13.59
C LEU A 255 -0.78 13.53 -12.83
N PRO A 256 -2.08 13.80 -12.77
CA PRO A 256 -3.03 12.88 -12.17
C PRO A 256 -3.09 11.57 -12.97
N CYS A 257 -3.21 10.44 -12.27
CA CYS A 257 -3.41 9.12 -12.86
C CYS A 257 -4.75 9.02 -13.58
N TYR A 258 -5.77 9.68 -13.03
CA TYR A 258 -7.14 9.57 -13.45
C TYR A 258 -7.74 10.97 -13.60
N ARG A 259 -8.60 11.14 -14.62
CA ARG A 259 -9.34 12.40 -14.83
C ARG A 259 -10.76 12.34 -14.30
N SER A 260 -11.24 11.14 -14.02
CA SER A 260 -12.59 10.84 -13.53
C SER A 260 -12.57 9.45 -12.92
N GLN A 261 -13.67 9.08 -12.28
CA GLN A 261 -13.92 7.70 -11.86
C GLN A 261 -13.79 6.73 -13.04
N LEU A 262 -13.22 5.56 -12.75
CA LEU A 262 -13.04 4.45 -13.67
C LEU A 262 -14.35 3.68 -13.84
N PRO A 263 -14.69 3.29 -15.08
CA PRO A 263 -15.87 2.48 -15.30
C PRO A 263 -15.65 1.03 -14.86
N ILE A 264 -16.66 0.45 -14.21
CA ILE A 264 -16.75 -1.00 -14.00
C ILE A 264 -17.36 -1.68 -15.24
N SER A 265 -17.24 -3.00 -15.31
CA SER A 265 -17.89 -3.75 -16.39
C SER A 265 -19.41 -3.58 -16.32
N LYS A 266 -20.07 -3.61 -17.48
CA LYS A 266 -21.53 -3.60 -17.54
C LYS A 266 -22.13 -4.76 -16.74
N ALA A 267 -21.56 -5.97 -16.83
CA ALA A 267 -22.07 -7.14 -16.14
C ALA A 267 -21.98 -7.00 -14.61
N LYS A 268 -20.89 -6.43 -14.10
CA LYS A 268 -20.75 -6.11 -12.66
C LYS A 268 -21.74 -5.05 -12.22
N TYR A 269 -21.90 -3.99 -13.00
CA TYR A 269 -22.90 -2.96 -12.71
C TYR A 269 -24.32 -3.54 -12.63
N ASP A 270 -24.70 -4.37 -13.61
CA ASP A 270 -26.03 -4.97 -13.68
C ASP A 270 -26.28 -5.88 -12.46
N ASP A 271 -25.28 -6.67 -12.02
CA ASP A 271 -25.35 -7.48 -10.80
C ASP A 271 -25.52 -6.62 -9.53
N LEU A 272 -24.74 -5.55 -9.38
CA LEU A 272 -24.81 -4.65 -8.22
C LEU A 272 -26.17 -3.93 -8.13
N VAL A 273 -26.70 -3.47 -9.26
CA VAL A 273 -28.03 -2.86 -9.32
C VAL A 273 -29.12 -3.89 -9.03
N LYS A 274 -28.98 -5.12 -9.53
CA LYS A 274 -29.91 -6.21 -9.23
C LYS A 274 -29.96 -6.49 -7.72
N LEU A 275 -28.83 -6.54 -7.02
CA LEU A 275 -28.79 -6.69 -5.56
C LEU A 275 -29.55 -5.57 -4.81
N CYS A 276 -29.55 -4.36 -5.36
CA CYS A 276 -30.35 -3.25 -4.82
C CYS A 276 -31.85 -3.42 -5.10
N VAL A 277 -32.22 -3.88 -6.31
CA VAL A 277 -33.62 -4.12 -6.70
C VAL A 277 -34.23 -5.28 -5.90
N ASP A 278 -33.47 -6.35 -5.70
CA ASP A 278 -33.85 -7.53 -4.93
C ASP A 278 -33.87 -7.27 -3.40
N LYS A 279 -33.58 -6.02 -2.98
CA LYS A 279 -33.53 -5.57 -1.57
C LYS A 279 -32.53 -6.34 -0.70
N VAL A 280 -31.54 -6.99 -1.31
CA VAL A 280 -30.40 -7.59 -0.60
C VAL A 280 -29.52 -6.48 -0.03
N ILE A 281 -29.31 -5.41 -0.82
CA ILE A 281 -28.70 -4.16 -0.38
C ILE A 281 -29.83 -3.19 0.03
N PRO A 282 -29.82 -2.65 1.26
CA PRO A 282 -30.81 -1.67 1.70
C PRO A 282 -30.90 -0.45 0.76
N ASN A 283 -32.13 0.02 0.52
CA ASN A 283 -32.39 1.11 -0.44
C ASN A 283 -31.62 2.41 -0.16
N CYS A 284 -31.24 2.69 1.10
CA CYS A 284 -30.43 3.85 1.44
C CYS A 284 -29.06 3.86 0.73
N PHE A 285 -28.50 2.69 0.43
CA PHE A 285 -27.20 2.54 -0.22
C PHE A 285 -27.26 2.45 -1.74
N LYS A 286 -28.45 2.35 -2.34
CA LYS A 286 -28.64 2.18 -3.79
C LYS A 286 -27.90 3.24 -4.62
N HIS A 287 -27.88 4.48 -4.13
CA HIS A 287 -27.24 5.60 -4.84
C HIS A 287 -25.74 5.42 -5.01
N GLU A 288 -25.06 4.72 -4.09
CA GLU A 288 -23.61 4.47 -4.16
C GLU A 288 -23.24 3.53 -5.31
N PHE A 289 -24.17 2.67 -5.77
CA PHE A 289 -23.94 1.72 -6.86
C PHE A 289 -24.42 2.25 -8.21
N VAL A 290 -25.57 2.93 -8.25
CA VAL A 290 -26.17 3.44 -9.50
C VAL A 290 -25.31 4.55 -10.13
N ASN A 291 -24.56 5.29 -9.33
CA ASN A 291 -23.73 6.39 -9.80
C ASN A 291 -22.36 5.95 -10.33
N ILE A 292 -21.99 4.66 -10.17
CA ILE A 292 -20.69 4.16 -10.63
C ILE A 292 -20.68 4.13 -12.18
N PRO A 293 -19.67 4.74 -12.84
CA PRO A 293 -19.56 4.67 -14.30
C PRO A 293 -19.45 3.20 -14.76
N ARG A 294 -19.97 2.90 -15.95
CA ARG A 294 -19.92 1.54 -16.52
C ARG A 294 -19.58 1.56 -18.00
N ALA A 295 -18.89 0.52 -18.47
CA ALA A 295 -18.56 0.37 -19.87
C ALA A 295 -18.60 -1.11 -20.33
N THR A 296 -18.90 -1.34 -21.61
CA THR A 296 -19.01 -2.68 -22.21
C THR A 296 -17.66 -3.27 -22.61
N ASN A 297 -16.65 -2.43 -22.81
CA ASN A 297 -15.29 -2.82 -23.17
C ASN A 297 -14.40 -3.16 -21.96
N VAL A 298 -14.87 -2.89 -20.74
CA VAL A 298 -14.18 -3.27 -19.50
C VAL A 298 -14.49 -4.74 -19.21
N LYS A 299 -13.45 -5.56 -19.18
CA LYS A 299 -13.56 -6.97 -18.79
C LYS A 299 -13.61 -7.09 -17.27
N ASP A 300 -14.46 -7.98 -16.77
CA ASP A 300 -14.33 -8.47 -15.40
C ASP A 300 -13.10 -9.35 -15.31
N CYS A 301 -12.05 -8.83 -14.69
CA CYS A 301 -10.98 -9.68 -14.18
C CYS A 301 -11.31 -9.98 -12.72
N LEU A 302 -11.29 -11.26 -12.33
CA LEU A 302 -11.05 -11.56 -10.93
C LEU A 302 -9.73 -10.90 -10.55
N PRO A 303 -9.65 -10.17 -9.42
CA PRO A 303 -8.38 -9.60 -9.00
C PRO A 303 -7.36 -10.74 -8.94
N ASP A 304 -6.24 -10.57 -9.65
CA ASP A 304 -5.17 -11.57 -9.65
C ASP A 304 -4.86 -11.91 -8.19
N SER A 305 -4.97 -13.20 -7.83
CA SER A 305 -4.40 -13.69 -6.58
C SER A 305 -2.95 -13.25 -6.55
N ASP A 306 -2.47 -12.74 -5.43
CA ASP A 306 -1.07 -12.35 -5.30
C ASP A 306 -0.23 -13.61 -5.58
N ILE A 307 0.27 -13.74 -6.81
CA ILE A 307 1.12 -14.84 -7.21
C ILE A 307 2.41 -14.57 -6.46
N GLU A 308 2.57 -15.25 -5.33
CA GLU A 308 3.88 -15.43 -4.74
C GLU A 308 4.71 -16.11 -5.83
N GLU A 309 5.50 -15.34 -6.57
CA GLU A 309 6.64 -15.87 -7.30
C GLU A 309 7.56 -16.46 -6.23
N CYS A 310 7.30 -17.72 -5.89
CA CYS A 310 8.20 -18.57 -5.16
C CYS A 310 9.47 -18.65 -6.00
N ASP A 311 10.44 -17.80 -5.69
CA ASP A 311 11.85 -18.03 -6.02
C ASP A 311 12.30 -19.29 -5.27
N ILE A 312 11.85 -20.46 -5.74
CA ILE A 312 12.50 -21.74 -5.47
C ILE A 312 13.78 -21.68 -6.29
N ASN A 313 14.86 -21.17 -5.70
CA ASN A 313 16.21 -21.61 -6.01
C ASN A 313 17.05 -21.41 -4.75
N ILE A 314 17.15 -22.53 -4.01
CA ILE A 314 18.16 -22.80 -2.98
C ILE A 314 19.55 -22.64 -3.60
#